data_AF-A0A819VGK7-F1
#
_entry.id   AF-A0A819VGK7-F1
#
_cell.length_a   1.000
_cell.length_b   1.000
_cell.length_c   1.000
_cell.angle_alpha   90.00
_cell.angle_beta   90.00
_cell.angle_gamma   90.00
#
_symmetry.space_group_name_H-M   'P 1'
#
loop_
_entity.id
_entity.type
_entity.pdbx_description
1 polymer ?
#
loop_
_entity_poly.entity_id
_entity_poly.type
_entity_poly.pdbx_seq_one_letter_code
_entity_poly.pdbx_strand_id
1 'polypeptide(L)'
;TQPPPRLVQGAVITIPSTNFNDHLVLPLTISQAYKQYCVDHAQPPKDNTIYIYWRAMNGDMMLTLSNEEIDPGEKQPNLRCLICYIAAKSNSIDTPYHENTSYLNSGQPSQHATFLAKKKYAAKSDRFHIGCNTDYFMTYCLEYQCSTGQVTLSHAGPNAIYNHEKITCTFAKGNLDLSNLEFIYVSAGDSIIPIRNFMICFEKQPNLHPTFDSTFKKPTLTIGAKDAVGHIPAKATNDNASNPESISAGVKKSTADDASSSITPCLDNINCLIQYKADESDHNAKFSHPCRFSELCQSKECQRIHETHQVSMCNHDKKCHKLTDPFHRAEFRHTGMPDYLIPCRNQAKCTDTSTQHRMKYSHGEQVYGISSLIASQNASSQQQQNDDRDSQIPCRWGGKCYDFNSQHRAKYAHPKSDDRQQQEPNDHRALCKWGTKCYDSTSQHRTKYWHPESQEGEQQGQDNHRMPCKWGSQCRMISDVNHRSKYSHPSTEQK
;
A
#
# COMPACT_ATOMS: atom_id res chain seq x y z
N THR A 1 15.94 26.25 7.98
CA THR A 1 15.49 25.31 6.93
C THR A 1 15.73 23.90 7.43
N GLN A 2 14.67 23.12 7.67
CA GLN A 2 14.84 21.72 8.03
C GLN A 2 15.51 20.99 6.86
N PRO A 3 16.52 20.14 7.09
CA PRO A 3 17.08 19.31 6.04
C PRO A 3 15.98 18.41 5.46
N PRO A 4 16.02 18.10 4.16
CA PRO A 4 15.07 17.15 3.57
C PRO A 4 15.11 15.83 4.35
N PRO A 5 13.97 15.15 4.55
CA PRO A 5 13.95 13.88 5.27
C PRO A 5 14.92 12.92 4.58
N ARG A 6 15.96 12.50 5.31
CA ARG A 6 16.90 11.48 4.82
C ARG A 6 16.07 10.26 4.42
N LEU A 7 16.25 9.82 3.17
CA LEU A 7 15.73 8.51 2.73
C LEU A 7 16.34 7.47 3.66
N VAL A 8 15.51 6.82 4.46
CA VAL A 8 15.97 5.83 5.43
C VAL A 8 16.52 4.64 4.65
N GLN A 9 17.85 4.54 4.58
CA GLN A 9 18.57 3.43 3.96
C GLN A 9 18.87 2.40 5.05
N GLY A 10 18.26 1.23 4.96
CA GLY A 10 18.57 0.08 5.82
C GLY A 10 19.22 -1.04 5.02
N ALA A 11 19.62 -2.12 5.70
CA ALA A 11 20.23 -3.27 5.04
C ALA A 11 19.23 -3.97 4.10
N VAL A 12 19.77 -4.53 3.01
CA VAL A 12 19.04 -5.37 2.07
C VAL A 12 19.59 -6.79 2.19
N ILE A 13 18.71 -7.73 2.47
CA ILE A 13 19.05 -9.11 2.80
C ILE A 13 18.11 -10.01 2.00
N THR A 14 18.62 -11.09 1.41
CA THR A 14 17.76 -12.14 0.83
C THR A 14 17.97 -13.40 1.65
N ILE A 15 16.90 -13.89 2.27
CA ILE A 15 16.96 -15.06 3.14
C ILE A 15 16.62 -16.30 2.31
N PRO A 16 17.51 -17.31 2.24
CA PRO A 16 17.18 -18.58 1.60
C PRO A 16 16.06 -19.30 2.36
N SER A 17 15.30 -20.16 1.67
CA SER A 17 14.37 -21.07 2.34
C SER A 17 15.17 -22.11 3.11
N THR A 18 14.98 -22.15 4.44
CA THR A 18 15.73 -23.03 5.34
C THR A 18 14.83 -23.84 6.26
N ASN A 19 13.51 -23.66 6.15
CA ASN A 19 12.52 -24.25 7.06
C ASN A 19 12.83 -23.96 8.53
N PHE A 20 13.36 -22.76 8.77
CA PHE A 20 13.85 -22.28 10.06
C PHE A 20 14.98 -23.13 10.67
N ASN A 21 15.65 -23.99 9.90
CA ASN A 21 16.79 -24.78 10.37
C ASN A 21 18.10 -23.98 10.38
N ASP A 22 18.25 -23.05 9.43
CA ASP A 22 19.39 -22.15 9.38
C ASP A 22 18.95 -20.70 9.62
N HIS A 23 19.80 -19.98 10.34
CA HIS A 23 19.58 -18.59 10.73
C HIS A 23 20.71 -17.71 10.19
N LEU A 24 20.34 -16.69 9.42
CA LEU A 24 21.27 -15.69 8.96
C LEU A 24 21.49 -14.66 10.07
N VAL A 25 22.72 -14.58 10.58
CA VAL A 25 23.14 -13.55 11.53
C VAL A 25 23.28 -12.23 10.79
N LEU A 26 22.69 -11.16 11.32
CA LEU A 26 22.89 -9.84 10.77
C LEU A 26 24.24 -9.28 11.24
N PRO A 27 25.01 -8.61 10.36
CA PRO A 27 26.34 -8.08 10.70
C PRO A 27 26.29 -6.85 11.63
N LEU A 28 25.12 -6.49 12.15
CA LEU A 28 24.89 -5.34 13.02
C LEU A 28 24.19 -5.80 14.30
N THR A 29 24.85 -5.65 15.44
CA THR A 29 24.25 -5.90 16.76
C THR A 29 23.49 -4.70 17.29
N ILE A 30 22.64 -4.92 18.31
CA ILE A 30 21.87 -3.86 18.97
C ILE A 30 22.82 -2.82 19.60
N SER A 31 23.87 -3.25 20.30
CA SER A 31 24.85 -2.32 20.88
C SER A 31 25.65 -1.55 19.83
N GLN A 32 25.98 -2.16 18.68
CA GLN A 32 26.61 -1.45 17.57
C GLN A 32 25.69 -0.37 16.98
N ALA A 33 24.40 -0.70 16.77
CA ALA A 33 23.42 0.28 16.32
C ALA A 33 23.24 1.42 17.33
N TYR A 34 23.26 1.12 18.64
CA TYR A 34 23.17 2.13 19.70
C TYR A 34 24.38 3.06 19.70
N LYS A 35 25.59 2.53 19.56
CA LYS A 35 26.81 3.34 19.43
C LYS A 35 26.72 4.29 18.24
N GLN A 36 26.25 3.81 17.09
CA GLN A 36 26.05 4.65 15.91
C GLN A 36 25.01 5.75 16.19
N TYR A 37 23.90 5.41 16.84
CA TYR A 37 22.90 6.38 17.25
C TYR A 37 23.48 7.49 18.14
N CYS A 38 24.31 7.14 19.13
CA CYS A 38 24.96 8.12 20.02
C CYS A 38 25.98 9.01 19.31
N VAL A 39 26.55 8.58 18.18
CA VAL A 39 27.41 9.44 17.35
C VAL A 39 26.57 10.48 16.62
N ASP A 40 25.39 10.08 16.14
CA ASP A 40 24.52 10.94 15.36
C ASP A 40 23.63 11.86 16.22
N HIS A 41 23.48 11.55 17.53
CA HIS A 41 22.58 12.26 18.45
C HIS A 41 23.33 12.71 19.72
N ALA A 42 23.21 13.99 20.05
CA ALA A 42 23.85 14.58 21.23
C ALA A 42 23.23 14.13 22.57
N GLN A 43 22.00 13.60 22.54
CA GLN A 43 21.27 13.15 23.72
C GLN A 43 20.92 11.67 23.61
N PRO A 44 20.94 10.92 24.73
CA PRO A 44 20.46 9.54 24.75
C PRO A 44 18.97 9.50 24.39
N PRO A 45 18.46 8.35 23.90
CA PRO A 45 17.04 8.21 23.61
C PRO A 45 16.22 8.43 24.88
N LYS A 46 15.07 9.09 24.72
CA LYS A 46 14.19 9.46 25.85
C LYS A 46 13.66 8.24 26.60
N ASP A 47 13.37 7.19 25.84
CA ASP A 47 12.82 5.94 26.35
C ASP A 47 13.82 4.81 26.10
N ASN A 48 13.88 3.83 27.01
CA ASN A 48 14.66 2.60 26.81
C ASN A 48 13.91 1.63 25.89
N THR A 49 13.47 2.14 24.74
CA THR A 49 12.65 1.45 23.74
C THR A 49 13.44 1.31 22.45
N ILE A 50 13.45 0.10 21.91
CA ILE A 50 14.14 -0.23 20.67
C ILE A 50 13.08 -0.57 19.63
N TYR A 51 13.29 -0.05 18.42
CA TYR A 51 12.43 -0.27 17.27
C TYR A 51 13.23 -0.97 16.18
N ILE A 52 12.78 -2.12 15.73
CA ILE A 52 13.34 -2.81 14.58
C ILE A 52 12.31 -2.71 13.46
N TYR A 53 12.69 -2.08 12.34
CA TYR A 53 11.86 -2.01 11.15
C TYR A 53 12.47 -2.82 10.04
N TRP A 54 11.63 -3.48 9.27
CA TRP A 54 12.05 -4.18 8.07
C TRP A 54 10.89 -4.28 7.09
N ARG A 55 11.22 -4.49 5.83
CA ARG A 55 10.24 -4.74 4.78
C ARG A 55 10.43 -6.14 4.23
N ALA A 56 9.40 -6.97 4.26
CA ALA A 56 9.44 -8.30 3.68
C ALA A 56 8.27 -8.53 2.72
N MET A 57 8.40 -9.54 1.88
CA MET A 57 7.39 -9.91 0.89
C MET A 57 7.44 -11.44 0.70
N ASN A 58 6.25 -12.05 0.56
CA ASN A 58 6.04 -13.48 0.35
C ASN A 58 6.53 -14.36 1.50
N GLY A 59 5.88 -15.51 1.69
CA GLY A 59 6.32 -16.54 2.65
C GLY A 59 6.24 -16.16 4.12
N ASP A 60 6.65 -17.10 4.95
CA ASP A 60 6.79 -16.97 6.40
C ASP A 60 8.24 -16.66 6.76
N MET A 61 8.42 -15.87 7.82
CA MET A 61 9.73 -15.48 8.30
C MET A 61 9.78 -15.40 9.82
N MET A 62 10.99 -15.49 10.35
CA MET A 62 11.25 -15.38 11.77
C MET A 62 12.41 -14.42 12.00
N LEU A 63 12.15 -13.39 12.80
CA LEU A 63 13.14 -12.51 13.39
C LEU A 63 13.41 -13.01 14.82
N THR A 64 14.66 -13.32 15.13
CA THR A 64 15.07 -13.77 16.46
C THR A 64 16.09 -12.81 17.04
N LEU A 65 15.88 -12.38 18.28
CA LEU A 65 16.87 -11.63 19.06
C LEU A 65 17.39 -12.54 20.16
N SER A 66 18.71 -12.61 20.38
CA SER A 66 19.31 -13.41 21.45
C SER A 66 20.33 -12.64 22.27
N ASN A 67 20.57 -13.11 23.49
CA ASN A 67 21.58 -12.55 24.40
C ASN A 67 23.01 -13.02 24.10
N GLU A 68 23.17 -14.18 23.46
CA GLU A 68 24.43 -14.75 23.02
C GLU A 68 24.33 -15.24 21.59
N GLU A 69 25.46 -15.42 20.90
CA GLU A 69 25.44 -15.94 19.54
C GLU A 69 24.86 -17.37 19.52
N ILE A 70 23.92 -17.64 18.62
CA ILE A 70 23.33 -18.98 18.48
C ILE A 70 24.35 -19.90 17.80
N ASP A 71 24.79 -20.92 18.52
CA ASP A 71 25.59 -22.02 17.99
C ASP A 71 24.72 -23.28 17.83
N PRO A 72 24.39 -23.71 16.60
CA PRO A 72 23.58 -24.90 16.37
C PRO A 72 24.27 -26.21 16.80
N GLY A 73 25.59 -26.21 16.98
CA GLY A 73 26.38 -27.37 17.40
C GLY A 73 26.47 -27.57 18.91
N GLU A 74 26.14 -26.54 19.71
CA GLU A 74 26.36 -26.56 21.16
C GLU A 74 25.06 -26.44 21.96
N LYS A 75 25.03 -27.09 23.14
CA LYS A 75 23.96 -26.86 24.10
C LYS A 75 24.23 -25.56 24.84
N GLN A 76 23.41 -24.55 24.56
CA GLN A 76 23.50 -23.24 25.20
C GLN A 76 22.40 -23.08 26.26
N PRO A 77 22.62 -23.47 27.53
CA PRO A 77 21.59 -23.43 28.58
C PRO A 77 21.20 -22.01 28.99
N ASN A 78 22.06 -21.03 28.71
CA ASN A 78 21.86 -19.62 29.01
C ASN A 78 21.28 -18.83 27.83
N LEU A 79 21.10 -19.48 26.68
CA LEU A 79 20.55 -18.85 25.48
C LEU A 79 19.09 -18.49 25.73
N ARG A 80 18.83 -17.19 25.72
CA ARG A 80 17.50 -16.61 25.81
C ARG A 80 17.23 -15.87 24.51
N CYS A 81 16.18 -16.28 23.81
CA CYS A 81 15.76 -15.57 22.61
C CYS A 81 14.33 -15.05 22.71
N LEU A 82 14.13 -13.90 22.09
CA LEU A 82 12.84 -13.40 21.65
C LEU A 82 12.60 -13.90 20.23
N ILE A 83 11.49 -14.60 20.01
CA ILE A 83 11.06 -15.06 18.69
C ILE A 83 9.90 -14.18 18.23
N CYS A 84 10.06 -13.60 17.05
CA CYS A 84 9.03 -12.90 16.30
C CYS A 84 8.80 -13.65 14.99
N TYR A 85 7.74 -14.47 14.96
CA TYR A 85 7.34 -15.23 13.77
C TYR A 85 6.18 -14.56 13.05
N ILE A 86 6.36 -14.32 11.76
CA ILE A 86 5.36 -13.78 10.85
C ILE A 86 4.96 -14.91 9.91
N ALA A 87 3.71 -15.30 9.98
CA ALA A 87 3.17 -16.38 9.20
C ALA A 87 2.99 -15.98 7.72
N ALA A 88 3.14 -16.96 6.84
CA ALA A 88 2.82 -16.81 5.43
C ALA A 88 1.33 -16.51 5.26
N LYS A 89 1.01 -15.65 4.29
CA LYS A 89 -0.35 -15.47 3.81
C LYS A 89 -0.88 -16.79 3.23
N SER A 90 -2.16 -17.08 3.46
CA SER A 90 -2.82 -18.16 2.71
C SER A 90 -3.03 -17.76 1.25
N ASN A 91 -2.54 -18.61 0.34
CA ASN A 91 -2.67 -18.43 -1.10
C ASN A 91 -4.07 -18.81 -1.65
N SER A 92 -5.01 -19.17 -0.79
CA SER A 92 -6.30 -19.71 -1.21
C SER A 92 -7.28 -18.60 -1.65
N ILE A 93 -7.45 -18.47 -2.96
CA ILE A 93 -8.53 -17.67 -3.57
C ILE A 93 -9.91 -18.33 -3.34
N ASP A 94 -9.96 -19.63 -2.98
CA ASP A 94 -11.17 -20.45 -2.95
C ASP A 94 -11.59 -20.97 -1.55
N THR A 95 -10.97 -20.54 -0.45
CA THR A 95 -11.40 -20.93 0.91
C THR A 95 -11.61 -19.70 1.79
N PRO A 96 -12.46 -19.76 2.84
CA PRO A 96 -12.53 -18.71 3.85
C PRO A 96 -11.11 -18.32 4.26
N TYR A 97 -10.83 -17.02 4.27
CA TYR A 97 -9.50 -16.49 4.56
C TYR A 97 -9.02 -17.05 5.91
N HIS A 98 -8.01 -17.92 5.84
CA HIS A 98 -7.39 -18.54 7.01
C HIS A 98 -5.92 -18.20 6.99
N GLU A 99 -5.51 -17.26 7.82
CA GLU A 99 -4.10 -16.96 8.00
C GLU A 99 -3.49 -17.95 8.99
N ASN A 100 -2.25 -18.36 8.71
CA ASN A 100 -1.45 -19.05 9.70
C ASN A 100 -1.14 -18.10 10.87
N THR A 101 -0.89 -18.66 12.05
CA THR A 101 -0.73 -17.86 13.27
C THR A 101 0.62 -17.15 13.31
N SER A 102 0.63 -15.82 13.25
CA SER A 102 1.79 -14.99 13.58
C SER A 102 1.91 -14.86 15.11
N TYR A 103 3.12 -14.85 15.67
CA TYR A 103 3.28 -14.87 17.13
C TYR A 103 4.58 -14.25 17.67
N LEU A 104 4.52 -13.88 18.95
CA LEU A 104 5.67 -13.55 19.79
C LEU A 104 5.84 -14.63 20.87
N ASN A 105 7.09 -15.02 21.14
CA ASN A 105 7.39 -15.97 22.21
C ASN A 105 8.80 -15.81 22.76
N SER A 106 9.04 -16.37 23.95
CA SER A 106 10.40 -16.63 24.44
C SER A 106 10.75 -18.10 24.23
N GLY A 107 11.97 -18.37 23.76
CA GLY A 107 12.43 -19.72 23.47
C GLY A 107 13.49 -19.74 22.38
N GLN A 108 13.93 -20.93 21.99
CA GLN A 108 14.90 -21.12 20.91
C GLN A 108 14.19 -21.29 19.56
N PRO A 109 14.79 -20.82 18.45
CA PRO A 109 14.19 -20.96 17.12
C PRO A 109 13.85 -22.41 16.73
N SER A 110 14.68 -23.38 17.14
CA SER A 110 14.46 -24.82 16.94
C SER A 110 13.15 -25.34 17.56
N GLN A 111 12.56 -24.60 18.50
CA GLN A 111 11.29 -24.95 19.14
C GLN A 111 10.07 -24.50 18.32
N HIS A 112 10.24 -23.83 17.18
CA HIS A 112 9.17 -23.31 16.33
C HIS A 112 8.09 -24.36 15.99
N ALA A 113 8.49 -25.52 15.48
CA ALA A 113 7.55 -26.61 15.18
C ALA A 113 6.78 -27.08 16.42
N THR A 114 7.43 -27.09 17.59
CA THR A 114 6.79 -27.44 18.87
C THR A 114 5.78 -26.38 19.30
N PHE A 115 6.07 -25.09 19.11
CA PHE A 115 5.14 -24.01 19.42
C PHE A 115 3.89 -24.07 18.54
N LEU A 116 4.05 -24.33 17.24
CA LEU A 116 2.94 -24.52 16.32
C LEU A 116 2.08 -25.73 16.72
N ALA A 117 2.70 -26.89 16.94
CA ALA A 117 2.00 -28.12 17.29
C ALA A 117 1.23 -28.01 18.62
N LYS A 118 1.84 -27.40 19.63
CA LYS A 118 1.24 -27.24 20.98
C LYS A 118 0.38 -25.99 21.12
N LYS A 119 0.37 -25.10 20.11
CA LYS A 119 -0.30 -23.79 20.12
C LYS A 119 0.05 -22.94 21.35
N LYS A 120 1.33 -22.98 21.78
CA LYS A 120 1.84 -22.25 22.95
C LYS A 120 2.59 -21.00 22.50
N TYR A 121 1.99 -19.85 22.72
CA TYR A 121 2.51 -18.53 22.32
C TYR A 121 2.39 -17.57 23.50
N ALA A 122 3.34 -16.63 23.63
CA ALA A 122 3.20 -15.54 24.61
C ALA A 122 2.15 -14.52 24.14
N ALA A 123 2.13 -14.21 22.84
CA ALA A 123 1.04 -13.53 22.17
C ALA A 123 0.97 -14.00 20.71
N LYS A 124 -0.21 -13.92 20.10
CA LYS A 124 -0.43 -14.35 18.72
C LYS A 124 -1.57 -13.61 18.03
N SER A 125 -1.60 -13.69 16.71
CA SER A 125 -2.76 -13.31 15.90
C SER A 125 -2.93 -14.27 14.73
N ASP A 126 -4.17 -14.65 14.45
CA ASP A 126 -4.61 -15.45 13.29
C ASP A 126 -5.24 -14.58 12.19
N ARG A 127 -5.03 -13.26 12.31
CA ARG A 127 -5.57 -12.22 11.46
C ARG A 127 -4.58 -11.07 11.26
N PHE A 128 -3.30 -11.35 11.46
CA PHE A 128 -2.26 -10.35 11.45
C PHE A 128 -2.22 -9.62 10.11
N HIS A 129 -2.49 -10.27 8.99
CA HIS A 129 -2.45 -9.69 7.65
C HIS A 129 -3.84 -9.32 7.08
N ILE A 130 -4.94 -9.48 7.84
CA ILE A 130 -6.29 -9.16 7.33
C ILE A 130 -6.39 -7.68 6.94
N GLY A 131 -6.80 -7.42 5.70
CA GLY A 131 -6.97 -6.06 5.16
C GLY A 131 -5.66 -5.38 4.72
N CYS A 132 -4.49 -6.00 4.92
CA CYS A 132 -3.24 -5.50 4.38
C CYS A 132 -3.18 -5.68 2.85
N ASN A 133 -2.60 -4.72 2.13
CA ASN A 133 -2.14 -4.96 0.77
C ASN A 133 -0.84 -5.77 0.84
N THR A 134 -0.96 -7.07 0.61
CA THR A 134 0.14 -8.04 0.72
C THR A 134 0.90 -8.24 -0.60
N ASP A 135 0.46 -7.62 -1.70
CA ASP A 135 1.06 -7.82 -3.03
C ASP A 135 2.37 -7.01 -3.18
N TYR A 136 2.66 -6.17 -2.20
CA TYR A 136 3.87 -5.36 -2.09
C TYR A 136 4.65 -5.67 -0.81
N PHE A 137 5.86 -5.11 -0.72
CA PHE A 137 6.67 -5.17 0.49
C PHE A 137 5.89 -4.59 1.68
N MET A 138 5.62 -5.45 2.65
CA MET A 138 5.02 -5.07 3.92
C MET A 138 6.08 -4.57 4.87
N THR A 139 5.85 -3.42 5.48
CA THR A 139 6.73 -2.89 6.52
C THR A 139 6.22 -3.36 7.88
N TYR A 140 7.10 -3.97 8.64
CA TYR A 140 6.85 -4.40 10.01
C TYR A 140 7.63 -3.55 11.00
N CYS A 141 7.14 -3.50 12.23
CA CYS A 141 7.82 -2.89 13.36
C CYS A 141 7.75 -3.86 14.53
N LEU A 142 8.92 -4.23 15.05
CA LEU A 142 9.06 -4.84 16.37
C LEU A 142 9.52 -3.74 17.32
N GLU A 143 8.62 -3.32 18.20
CA GLU A 143 8.85 -2.35 19.26
C GLU A 143 9.01 -3.11 20.56
N TYR A 144 10.11 -2.92 21.29
CA TYR A 144 10.24 -3.49 22.62
C TYR A 144 10.90 -2.55 23.61
N GLN A 145 10.38 -2.57 24.84
CA GLN A 145 10.76 -1.67 25.91
C GLN A 145 11.51 -2.45 26.99
N CYS A 146 12.80 -2.16 27.12
CA CYS A 146 13.71 -2.88 28.00
C CYS A 146 13.37 -2.69 29.49
N SER A 147 12.76 -1.56 29.87
CA SER A 147 12.39 -1.29 31.26
C SER A 147 11.15 -2.04 31.73
N THR A 148 10.16 -2.26 30.86
CA THR A 148 8.87 -2.88 31.21
C THR A 148 8.78 -4.34 30.79
N GLY A 149 9.67 -4.80 29.92
CA GLY A 149 9.59 -6.13 29.32
C GLY A 149 8.52 -6.25 28.24
N GLN A 150 7.89 -5.14 27.82
CA GLN A 150 6.85 -5.16 26.79
C GLN A 150 7.45 -5.30 25.39
N VAL A 151 6.85 -6.16 24.58
CA VAL A 151 7.18 -6.37 23.17
C VAL A 151 5.89 -6.25 22.36
N THR A 152 5.92 -5.48 21.28
CA THR A 152 4.82 -5.29 20.34
C THR A 152 5.31 -5.48 18.91
N LEU A 153 4.67 -6.41 18.20
CA LEU A 153 4.80 -6.55 16.75
C LEU A 153 3.59 -5.88 16.08
N SER A 154 3.85 -5.01 15.10
CA SER A 154 2.80 -4.35 14.32
C SER A 154 3.20 -4.11 12.88
N HIS A 155 2.21 -3.75 12.07
CA HIS A 155 2.44 -3.13 10.77
C HIS A 155 2.98 -1.71 10.95
N ALA A 156 3.79 -1.29 9.99
CA ALA A 156 4.23 0.08 9.79
C ALA A 156 4.04 0.48 8.32
N GLY A 157 4.26 1.75 8.00
CA GLY A 157 4.07 2.30 6.67
C GLY A 157 2.61 2.28 6.21
N PRO A 158 2.34 2.21 4.90
CA PRO A 158 0.99 2.33 4.36
C PRO A 158 0.01 1.27 4.87
N ASN A 159 0.45 0.03 5.11
CA ASN A 159 -0.43 -1.04 5.58
C ASN A 159 -0.91 -0.84 7.02
N ALA A 160 -0.20 -0.03 7.82
CA ALA A 160 -0.67 0.35 9.15
C ALA A 160 -1.99 1.15 9.11
N ILE A 161 -2.35 1.71 7.94
CA ILE A 161 -3.60 2.45 7.73
C ILE A 161 -4.80 1.51 7.67
N TYR A 162 -4.64 0.37 7.02
CA TYR A 162 -5.73 -0.59 6.79
C TYR A 162 -5.84 -1.60 7.92
N ASN A 163 -4.72 -1.89 8.59
CA ASN A 163 -4.67 -2.89 9.62
C ASN A 163 -3.91 -2.39 10.86
N HIS A 164 -4.65 -2.27 11.95
CA HIS A 164 -4.15 -1.85 13.26
C HIS A 164 -3.90 -3.03 14.20
N GLU A 165 -3.87 -4.26 13.68
CA GLU A 165 -3.55 -5.44 14.48
C GLU A 165 -2.13 -5.31 15.06
N LYS A 166 -2.04 -5.60 16.36
CA LYS A 166 -0.80 -5.62 17.12
C LYS A 166 -0.75 -6.90 17.92
N ILE A 167 0.40 -7.55 17.91
CA ILE A 167 0.68 -8.70 18.77
C ILE A 167 1.57 -8.17 19.90
N THR A 168 1.01 -8.05 21.10
CA THR A 168 1.70 -7.47 22.26
C THR A 168 1.75 -8.47 23.40
N CYS A 169 2.92 -8.59 24.04
CA CYS A 169 3.11 -9.35 25.28
C CYS A 169 4.10 -8.64 26.20
N THR A 170 4.17 -9.08 27.45
CA THR A 170 5.14 -8.60 28.43
C THR A 170 5.88 -9.79 29.01
N PHE A 171 7.21 -9.76 28.96
CA PHE A 171 8.07 -10.76 29.56
C PHE A 171 8.58 -10.29 30.91
N ALA A 172 8.45 -11.14 31.93
CA ALA A 172 9.13 -10.92 33.20
C ALA A 172 10.65 -11.05 33.00
N LYS A 173 11.42 -10.18 33.65
CA LYS A 173 12.90 -10.14 33.54
C LYS A 173 13.56 -11.49 33.85
N GLY A 174 13.01 -12.27 34.77
CA GLY A 174 13.51 -13.62 35.09
C GLY A 174 13.30 -14.66 33.98
N ASN A 175 12.35 -14.44 33.06
CA ASN A 175 12.08 -15.34 31.94
C ASN A 175 12.86 -14.94 30.69
N LEU A 176 12.82 -13.65 30.36
CA LEU A 176 13.52 -13.05 29.22
C LEU A 176 13.83 -11.59 29.56
N ASP A 177 15.10 -11.30 29.78
CA ASP A 177 15.57 -9.95 30.04
C ASP A 177 15.87 -9.22 28.72
N LEU A 178 14.96 -8.34 28.32
CA LEU A 178 15.06 -7.64 27.03
C LEU A 178 16.28 -6.70 26.96
N SER A 179 16.83 -6.25 28.08
CA SER A 179 18.03 -5.39 28.08
C SER A 179 19.31 -6.12 27.70
N ASN A 180 19.29 -7.46 27.68
CA ASN A 180 20.47 -8.28 27.39
C ASN A 180 20.45 -8.85 25.97
N LEU A 181 19.43 -8.55 25.17
CA LEU A 181 19.36 -8.98 23.77
C LEU A 181 20.36 -8.16 22.95
N GLU A 182 21.19 -8.84 22.17
CA GLU A 182 22.31 -8.24 21.45
C GLU A 182 22.33 -8.65 19.97
N PHE A 183 22.17 -9.94 19.70
CA PHE A 183 22.33 -10.52 18.36
C PHE A 183 21.00 -10.64 17.65
N ILE A 184 21.01 -10.45 16.34
CA ILE A 184 19.82 -10.46 15.50
C ILE A 184 19.98 -11.50 14.39
N TYR A 185 18.98 -12.35 14.29
CA TYR A 185 18.91 -13.42 13.31
C TYR A 185 17.63 -13.32 12.50
N VAL A 186 17.73 -13.68 11.23
CA VAL A 186 16.58 -13.84 10.36
C VAL A 186 16.59 -15.22 9.71
N SER A 187 15.41 -15.82 9.57
CA SER A 187 15.24 -17.11 8.92
C SER A 187 13.89 -17.18 8.23
N ALA A 188 13.76 -18.11 7.30
CA ALA A 188 12.58 -18.27 6.46
C ALA A 188 12.10 -19.72 6.47
N GLY A 189 10.81 -19.92 6.22
CA GLY A 189 10.23 -21.25 6.05
C GLY A 189 10.51 -21.80 4.66
N ASP A 190 9.45 -22.22 3.98
CA ASP A 190 9.51 -22.91 2.67
C ASP A 190 9.72 -21.96 1.47
N SER A 191 9.92 -20.66 1.71
CA SER A 191 10.03 -19.64 0.66
C SER A 191 11.27 -18.76 0.85
N ILE A 192 11.81 -18.26 -0.26
CA ILE A 192 12.86 -17.25 -0.25
C ILE A 192 12.23 -15.90 0.10
N ILE A 193 12.79 -15.21 1.09
CA ILE A 193 12.23 -13.96 1.62
C ILE A 193 13.20 -12.81 1.36
N PRO A 194 12.86 -11.85 0.47
CA PRO A 194 13.60 -10.61 0.37
C PRO A 194 13.24 -9.69 1.55
N ILE A 195 14.26 -9.28 2.31
CA ILE A 195 14.16 -8.20 3.30
C ILE A 195 14.81 -6.94 2.75
N ARG A 196 14.11 -5.82 2.88
CA ARG A 196 14.61 -4.48 2.54
C ARG A 196 14.50 -3.54 3.71
N ASN A 197 15.36 -2.53 3.72
CA ASN A 197 15.36 -1.46 4.71
C ASN A 197 15.33 -2.01 6.15
N PHE A 198 16.10 -3.06 6.43
CA PHE A 198 16.26 -3.53 7.79
C PHE A 198 17.02 -2.47 8.59
N MET A 199 16.44 -2.00 9.69
CA MET A 199 16.99 -0.93 10.51
C MET A 199 16.65 -1.14 11.98
N ILE A 200 17.56 -0.69 12.83
CA ILE A 200 17.39 -0.63 14.28
C ILE A 200 17.40 0.85 14.66
N CYS A 201 16.40 1.28 15.40
CA CYS A 201 16.22 2.67 15.81
C CYS A 201 15.93 2.73 17.31
N PHE A 202 16.34 3.84 17.93
CA PHE A 202 16.11 4.13 19.36
C PHE A 202 15.09 5.26 19.55
N GLU A 203 14.52 5.73 18.44
CA GLU A 203 13.39 6.64 18.40
C GLU A 203 12.39 6.14 17.36
N LYS A 204 11.10 6.33 17.65
CA LYS A 204 10.03 5.95 16.75
C LYS A 204 10.12 6.77 15.47
N GLN A 205 9.99 6.12 14.32
CA GLN A 205 10.12 6.78 13.01
C GLN A 205 8.74 7.31 12.55
N PRO A 206 8.42 8.61 12.73
CA PRO A 206 7.06 9.11 12.54
C PRO A 206 6.55 8.96 11.11
N ASN A 207 7.45 9.01 10.12
CA ASN A 207 7.14 8.77 8.71
C ASN A 207 6.71 7.33 8.40
N LEU A 208 7.03 6.37 9.28
CA LEU A 208 6.58 4.98 9.17
C LEU A 208 5.32 4.71 10.00
N HIS A 209 4.83 5.69 10.76
CA HIS A 209 3.62 5.55 11.58
C HIS A 209 2.63 6.66 11.18
N PRO A 210 1.86 6.48 10.10
CA PRO A 210 0.86 7.46 9.72
C PRO A 210 -0.10 7.70 10.89
N THR A 211 -0.26 8.96 11.29
CA THR A 211 -1.18 9.35 12.35
C THR A 211 -2.61 9.40 11.82
N PHE A 212 -3.53 8.78 12.55
CA PHE A 212 -4.96 8.77 12.24
C PHE A 212 -5.65 10.03 12.74
N ASP A 213 -6.75 10.39 12.06
CA ASP A 213 -7.78 11.23 12.65
C ASP A 213 -8.31 10.52 13.91
N SER A 214 -8.30 11.22 15.05
CA SER A 214 -8.67 10.67 16.37
C SER A 214 -10.13 10.21 16.45
N THR A 215 -10.91 10.46 15.40
CA THR A 215 -12.33 10.09 15.26
C THR A 215 -12.57 8.68 14.71
N PHE A 216 -11.56 7.97 14.20
CA PHE A 216 -11.74 6.63 13.62
C PHE A 216 -12.06 5.56 14.68
N LYS A 217 -13.27 4.98 14.62
CA LYS A 217 -13.71 3.87 15.49
C LYS A 217 -13.62 2.54 14.73
N LYS A 218 -12.89 1.57 15.28
CA LYS A 218 -12.74 0.21 14.72
C LYS A 218 -14.12 -0.48 14.63
N PRO A 219 -14.48 -1.10 13.49
CA PRO A 219 -15.69 -1.92 13.41
C PRO A 219 -15.54 -3.13 14.34
N THR A 220 -16.41 -3.26 15.33
CA THR A 220 -16.45 -4.43 16.21
C THR A 220 -17.33 -5.49 15.54
N LEU A 221 -16.72 -6.51 14.94
CA LEU A 221 -17.44 -7.69 14.46
C LEU A 221 -17.73 -8.61 15.66
N THR A 222 -18.88 -8.41 16.30
CA THR A 222 -19.48 -9.41 17.19
C THR A 222 -20.15 -10.47 16.33
N ILE A 223 -19.45 -11.57 16.08
CA ILE A 223 -20.07 -12.79 15.56
C ILE A 223 -20.93 -13.35 16.69
N GLY A 224 -22.25 -13.21 16.57
CA GLY A 224 -23.20 -13.77 17.52
C GLY A 224 -23.16 -15.28 17.48
N ALA A 225 -22.63 -15.89 18.54
CA ALA A 225 -22.77 -17.31 18.81
C ALA A 225 -24.21 -17.58 19.31
N LYS A 226 -25.13 -17.86 18.38
CA LYS A 226 -26.35 -18.64 18.67
C LYS A 226 -26.68 -19.46 17.43
N ASP A 227 -26.35 -20.75 17.51
CA ASP A 227 -27.22 -21.86 17.15
C ASP A 227 -26.41 -23.16 17.29
N ALA A 228 -26.38 -23.66 18.53
CA ALA A 228 -25.94 -25.00 18.85
C ALA A 228 -27.16 -25.83 19.27
N VAL A 229 -27.44 -26.85 18.45
CA VAL A 229 -27.94 -28.17 18.83
C VAL A 229 -29.31 -28.21 19.53
N GLY A 230 -30.36 -28.47 18.74
CA GLY A 230 -31.63 -29.00 19.24
C GLY A 230 -31.46 -30.43 19.74
N HIS A 231 -31.52 -30.61 21.05
CA HIS A 231 -31.72 -31.90 21.71
C HIS A 231 -33.16 -31.97 22.23
N ILE A 232 -33.87 -32.99 21.78
CA ILE A 232 -35.24 -33.34 22.20
C ILE A 232 -35.21 -33.85 23.65
N PRO A 233 -36.22 -33.51 24.46
CA PRO A 233 -36.84 -34.56 25.24
C PRO A 233 -38.38 -34.53 25.19
N ALA A 234 -38.93 -35.74 25.23
CA ALA A 234 -40.35 -36.07 25.25
C ALA A 234 -40.91 -36.15 26.68
N LYS A 235 -42.15 -35.68 26.88
CA LYS A 235 -43.29 -36.33 27.59
C LYS A 235 -44.42 -35.30 27.78
N ALA A 236 -45.62 -35.58 27.25
CA ALA A 236 -46.84 -36.04 27.97
C ALA A 236 -47.41 -34.94 28.90
N THR A 237 -48.68 -34.51 28.89
CA THR A 237 -49.95 -35.18 28.55
C THR A 237 -51.10 -34.14 28.63
N ASN A 238 -52.23 -34.47 27.98
CA ASN A 238 -53.63 -34.08 28.25
C ASN A 238 -54.22 -32.74 27.75
N ASP A 239 -55.13 -32.91 26.78
CA ASP A 239 -56.56 -32.55 26.79
C ASP A 239 -56.99 -31.14 27.20
N ASN A 240 -57.51 -30.35 26.26
CA ASN A 240 -58.96 -30.32 25.99
C ASN A 240 -59.35 -29.38 24.85
N ALA A 241 -60.44 -29.75 24.19
CA ALA A 241 -61.07 -29.10 23.05
C ALA A 241 -61.63 -27.70 23.35
N SER A 242 -61.73 -26.85 22.31
CA SER A 242 -62.96 -26.16 21.85
C SER A 242 -62.62 -25.07 20.83
N ASN A 243 -63.11 -25.25 19.60
CA ASN A 243 -63.43 -24.17 18.64
C ASN A 243 -64.89 -23.73 18.92
N PRO A 244 -65.54 -22.76 18.24
CA PRO A 244 -65.08 -21.67 17.37
C PRO A 244 -65.67 -20.30 17.78
N GLU A 245 -65.25 -19.19 17.16
CA GLU A 245 -66.18 -18.22 16.54
C GLU A 245 -65.46 -17.09 15.79
N SER A 246 -66.01 -16.84 14.62
CA SER A 246 -65.67 -15.88 13.56
C SER A 246 -66.15 -14.45 13.86
N ILE A 247 -65.57 -13.44 13.18
CA ILE A 247 -66.29 -12.50 12.25
C ILE A 247 -65.39 -11.32 11.80
N SER A 248 -65.45 -11.08 10.48
CA SER A 248 -65.19 -9.87 9.67
C SER A 248 -63.77 -9.26 9.66
N ALA A 249 -63.04 -9.31 8.55
CA ALA A 249 -63.27 -8.65 7.23
C ALA A 249 -63.06 -7.14 7.26
N GLY A 250 -61.87 -6.73 6.82
CA GLY A 250 -61.50 -5.36 6.46
C GLY A 250 -60.44 -5.38 5.36
N VAL A 251 -60.87 -5.65 4.12
CA VAL A 251 -60.03 -5.50 2.92
C VAL A 251 -59.82 -4.02 2.66
N LYS A 252 -58.57 -3.55 2.75
CA LYS A 252 -58.08 -2.38 2.02
C LYS A 252 -56.74 -2.69 1.37
N LYS A 253 -56.84 -3.07 0.10
CA LYS A 253 -55.95 -2.77 -1.03
C LYS A 253 -54.66 -2.01 -0.65
N SER A 254 -53.55 -2.73 -0.56
CA SER A 254 -52.21 -2.15 -0.71
C SER A 254 -51.61 -2.66 -2.01
N THR A 255 -51.29 -1.69 -2.85
CA THR A 255 -50.50 -1.78 -4.07
C THR A 255 -49.19 -2.49 -3.80
N ALA A 256 -48.83 -3.39 -4.73
CA ALA A 256 -47.47 -3.82 -4.92
C ALA A 256 -46.58 -2.62 -5.29
N ASP A 257 -45.27 -2.83 -5.14
CA ASP A 257 -44.15 -1.97 -5.55
C ASP A 257 -43.81 -0.90 -4.49
N ASP A 258 -42.61 -0.79 -3.92
CA ASP A 258 -41.30 -1.22 -4.38
C ASP A 258 -40.35 -1.33 -3.16
N ALA A 259 -40.17 -2.54 -2.62
CA ALA A 259 -39.17 -2.81 -1.59
C ALA A 259 -37.82 -3.04 -2.29
N SER A 260 -37.12 -1.96 -2.62
CA SER A 260 -35.75 -2.02 -3.14
C SER A 260 -34.81 -2.53 -2.04
N SER A 261 -34.67 -3.85 -1.97
CA SER A 261 -33.63 -4.54 -1.22
C SER A 261 -32.28 -4.05 -1.72
N SER A 262 -31.59 -3.22 -0.93
CA SER A 262 -30.29 -2.66 -1.28
C SER A 262 -29.22 -3.77 -1.32
N ILE A 263 -29.01 -4.34 -2.50
CA ILE A 263 -27.95 -5.33 -2.76
C ILE A 263 -26.59 -4.64 -2.54
N THR A 264 -25.73 -5.24 -1.72
CA THR A 264 -24.43 -4.65 -1.33
C THR A 264 -23.49 -4.55 -2.54
N PRO A 265 -22.78 -3.43 -2.76
CA PRO A 265 -21.81 -3.34 -3.85
C PRO A 265 -20.69 -4.38 -3.74
N CYS A 266 -20.33 -5.01 -4.85
CA CYS A 266 -19.21 -5.94 -4.92
C CYS A 266 -17.88 -5.22 -4.62
N LEU A 267 -17.05 -5.82 -3.77
CA LEU A 267 -15.75 -5.27 -3.39
C LEU A 267 -14.80 -5.14 -4.59
N ASP A 268 -14.84 -6.11 -5.51
CA ASP A 268 -14.03 -6.11 -6.74
C ASP A 268 -14.58 -5.14 -7.81
N ASN A 269 -15.79 -4.61 -7.58
CA ASN A 269 -16.43 -3.58 -8.37
C ASN A 269 -16.40 -3.92 -9.88
N ILE A 270 -16.00 -3.00 -10.75
CA ILE A 270 -15.93 -3.22 -12.21
C ILE A 270 -14.89 -4.27 -12.63
N ASN A 271 -13.95 -4.60 -11.75
CA ASN A 271 -12.91 -5.60 -12.00
C ASN A 271 -13.32 -7.01 -11.54
N CYS A 272 -14.56 -7.20 -11.08
CA CYS A 272 -15.04 -8.50 -10.63
C CYS A 272 -15.03 -9.53 -11.77
N LEU A 273 -14.17 -10.54 -11.65
CA LEU A 273 -14.11 -11.68 -12.57
C LEU A 273 -15.31 -12.62 -12.46
N ILE A 274 -15.97 -12.60 -11.30
CA ILE A 274 -17.05 -13.51 -10.94
C ILE A 274 -18.36 -13.09 -11.62
N GLN A 275 -18.57 -11.78 -11.79
CA GLN A 275 -19.77 -11.21 -12.42
C GLN A 275 -20.13 -11.84 -13.78
N TYR A 276 -19.12 -12.27 -14.56
CA TYR A 276 -19.28 -12.69 -15.95
C TYR A 276 -19.18 -14.21 -16.17
N LYS A 277 -19.23 -15.03 -15.12
CA LYS A 277 -19.23 -16.50 -15.23
C LYS A 277 -20.66 -17.04 -15.45
N ALA A 278 -20.77 -18.13 -16.22
CA ALA A 278 -22.04 -18.69 -16.68
C ALA A 278 -22.88 -19.38 -15.58
N ASP A 279 -22.27 -19.86 -14.48
CA ASP A 279 -22.93 -20.70 -13.47
C ASP A 279 -23.25 -19.98 -12.14
N GLU A 280 -23.13 -18.65 -12.07
CA GLU A 280 -23.07 -17.94 -10.77
C GLU A 280 -24.18 -16.90 -10.54
N SER A 281 -25.43 -17.37 -10.59
CA SER A 281 -26.62 -16.60 -10.15
C SER A 281 -26.50 -16.11 -8.70
N ASP A 282 -25.74 -16.80 -7.84
CA ASP A 282 -25.68 -16.53 -6.40
C ASP A 282 -24.81 -15.31 -6.03
N HIS A 283 -23.74 -15.03 -6.77
CA HIS A 283 -22.91 -13.84 -6.54
C HIS A 283 -23.64 -12.58 -6.99
N ASN A 284 -24.19 -12.59 -8.20
CA ASN A 284 -24.91 -11.44 -8.75
C ASN A 284 -26.24 -11.19 -8.01
N ALA A 285 -26.85 -12.20 -7.38
CA ALA A 285 -28.00 -12.03 -6.49
C ALA A 285 -27.66 -11.34 -5.15
N LYS A 286 -26.41 -11.48 -4.68
CA LYS A 286 -25.95 -10.94 -3.39
C LYS A 286 -25.18 -9.63 -3.51
N PHE A 287 -24.53 -9.39 -4.65
CA PHE A 287 -23.67 -8.24 -4.86
C PHE A 287 -24.00 -7.47 -6.13
N SER A 288 -24.06 -6.15 -6.01
CA SER A 288 -24.31 -5.24 -7.12
C SER A 288 -23.01 -4.77 -7.76
N HIS A 289 -23.03 -4.52 -9.07
CA HIS A 289 -21.85 -4.11 -9.85
C HIS A 289 -22.20 -2.91 -10.74
N PRO A 290 -21.24 -2.05 -11.14
CA PRO A 290 -21.53 -0.99 -12.09
C PRO A 290 -22.00 -1.55 -13.43
N CYS A 291 -23.00 -0.90 -14.00
CA CYS A 291 -23.47 -1.22 -15.32
C CYS A 291 -22.41 -0.83 -16.35
N ARG A 292 -22.01 -1.79 -17.18
CA ARG A 292 -21.02 -1.60 -18.26
C ARG A 292 -21.36 -0.46 -19.22
N PHE A 293 -22.65 -0.20 -19.40
CA PHE A 293 -23.15 0.84 -20.29
C PHE A 293 -23.53 2.11 -19.53
N SER A 294 -23.45 2.13 -18.20
CA SER A 294 -23.81 3.28 -17.37
C SER A 294 -25.16 3.85 -17.84
N GLU A 295 -25.23 5.14 -18.15
CA GLU A 295 -26.40 5.86 -18.69
C GLU A 295 -26.90 5.38 -20.07
N LEU A 296 -26.11 4.62 -20.82
CA LEU A 296 -26.47 4.06 -22.13
C LEU A 296 -27.21 2.71 -22.00
N CYS A 297 -27.33 2.15 -20.80
CA CYS A 297 -28.05 0.90 -20.59
C CYS A 297 -29.56 1.10 -20.69
N GLN A 298 -30.22 0.29 -21.52
CA GLN A 298 -31.68 0.30 -21.67
C GLN A 298 -32.38 -0.73 -20.75
N SER A 299 -31.62 -1.63 -20.11
CA SER A 299 -32.13 -2.68 -19.23
C SER A 299 -32.04 -2.26 -17.77
N LYS A 300 -33.17 -2.26 -17.05
CA LYS A 300 -33.24 -2.06 -15.60
C LYS A 300 -33.07 -3.40 -14.87
N GLU A 301 -31.87 -3.97 -14.88
CA GLU A 301 -31.53 -5.11 -14.02
C GLU A 301 -31.21 -4.61 -12.59
N CYS A 302 -31.90 -5.11 -11.57
CA CYS A 302 -31.75 -4.67 -10.17
C CYS A 302 -30.35 -4.91 -9.56
N GLN A 303 -29.52 -5.73 -10.21
CA GLN A 303 -28.18 -6.11 -9.75
C GLN A 303 -27.07 -5.20 -10.34
N ARG A 304 -27.43 -4.23 -11.19
CA ARG A 304 -26.49 -3.30 -11.81
C ARG A 304 -26.72 -1.87 -11.37
N ILE A 305 -25.66 -1.24 -10.86
CA ILE A 305 -25.64 0.15 -10.46
C ILE A 305 -25.40 1.01 -11.71
N HIS A 306 -26.36 1.85 -12.06
CA HIS A 306 -26.29 2.74 -13.22
C HIS A 306 -25.75 4.12 -12.79
N GLU A 307 -24.52 4.15 -12.28
CA GLU A 307 -23.81 5.38 -11.95
C GLU A 307 -23.23 6.03 -13.20
N THR A 308 -23.30 7.36 -13.31
CA THR A 308 -22.75 8.11 -14.44
C THR A 308 -21.23 8.04 -14.43
N HIS A 309 -20.64 7.48 -15.49
CA HIS A 309 -19.20 7.48 -15.64
C HIS A 309 -18.72 8.90 -16.04
N GLN A 310 -18.22 9.68 -15.08
CA GLN A 310 -17.83 11.09 -15.24
C GLN A 310 -16.51 11.26 -16.02
N VAL A 311 -16.50 10.81 -17.26
CA VAL A 311 -15.35 10.94 -18.18
C VAL A 311 -15.79 11.55 -19.50
N SER A 312 -14.94 12.40 -20.05
CA SER A 312 -15.23 13.16 -21.27
C SER A 312 -15.30 12.26 -22.52
N MET A 313 -16.06 12.68 -23.53
CA MET A 313 -16.05 12.02 -24.83
C MET A 313 -14.69 12.18 -25.51
N CYS A 314 -14.18 11.12 -26.14
CA CYS A 314 -12.95 11.19 -26.90
C CYS A 314 -13.12 12.12 -28.13
N ASN A 315 -12.18 13.05 -28.33
CA ASN A 315 -12.17 13.96 -29.48
C ASN A 315 -12.20 13.25 -30.86
N HIS A 316 -11.73 12.01 -30.92
CA HIS A 316 -11.69 11.21 -32.16
C HIS A 316 -12.82 10.18 -32.24
N ASP A 317 -13.60 10.01 -31.17
CA ASP A 317 -14.78 9.12 -31.06
C ASP A 317 -14.66 7.82 -31.89
N LYS A 318 -15.55 7.60 -32.86
CA LYS A 318 -15.57 6.39 -33.73
C LYS A 318 -14.29 6.17 -34.55
N LYS A 319 -13.46 7.20 -34.74
CA LYS A 319 -12.18 7.16 -35.49
C LYS A 319 -10.96 7.11 -34.57
N CYS A 320 -11.16 6.89 -33.27
CA CYS A 320 -10.06 6.82 -32.31
C CYS A 320 -9.15 5.60 -32.61
N HIS A 321 -7.84 5.85 -32.71
CA HIS A 321 -6.84 4.80 -32.92
C HIS A 321 -6.40 4.12 -31.59
N LYS A 322 -6.87 4.63 -30.45
CA LYS A 322 -6.54 4.14 -29.10
C LYS A 322 -7.64 3.30 -28.47
N LEU A 323 -8.54 2.73 -29.27
CA LEU A 323 -9.67 1.93 -28.77
C LEU A 323 -9.26 0.64 -28.05
N THR A 324 -8.04 0.15 -28.30
CA THR A 324 -7.43 -1.04 -27.66
C THR A 324 -6.53 -0.70 -26.48
N ASP A 325 -6.34 0.59 -26.17
CA ASP A 325 -5.56 1.04 -25.01
C ASP A 325 -6.49 1.11 -23.80
N PRO A 326 -6.28 0.26 -22.78
CA PRO A 326 -7.18 0.18 -21.64
C PRO A 326 -7.19 1.46 -20.79
N PHE A 327 -6.09 2.22 -20.73
CA PHE A 327 -6.04 3.48 -19.99
C PHE A 327 -6.83 4.57 -20.71
N HIS A 328 -6.64 4.71 -22.02
CA HIS A 328 -7.43 5.62 -22.84
C HIS A 328 -8.94 5.33 -22.74
N ARG A 329 -9.31 4.04 -22.72
CA ARG A 329 -10.70 3.59 -22.57
C ARG A 329 -11.27 3.83 -21.17
N ALA A 330 -10.43 3.99 -20.16
CA ALA A 330 -10.85 4.38 -18.82
C ALA A 330 -11.05 5.90 -18.70
N GLU A 331 -10.25 6.69 -19.41
CA GLU A 331 -10.30 8.16 -19.36
C GLU A 331 -11.31 8.79 -20.33
N PHE A 332 -11.69 8.09 -21.41
CA PHE A 332 -12.54 8.65 -22.46
C PHE A 332 -13.65 7.70 -22.96
N ARG A 333 -14.85 8.29 -23.13
CA ARG A 333 -16.02 7.60 -23.69
C ARG A 333 -16.04 7.65 -25.21
N HIS A 334 -16.66 6.65 -25.81
CA HIS A 334 -16.80 6.51 -27.27
C HIS A 334 -18.21 6.03 -27.60
N THR A 335 -18.81 6.60 -28.64
CA THR A 335 -20.20 6.34 -29.06
C THR A 335 -20.39 4.88 -29.44
N GLY A 336 -21.38 4.22 -28.83
CA GLY A 336 -21.71 2.80 -29.11
C GLY A 336 -20.71 1.80 -28.52
N MET A 337 -19.76 2.27 -27.72
CA MET A 337 -18.84 1.43 -26.97
C MET A 337 -19.23 1.40 -25.50
N PRO A 338 -18.97 0.29 -24.80
CA PRO A 338 -19.22 0.24 -23.36
C PRO A 338 -18.22 1.12 -22.60
N ASP A 339 -18.72 1.79 -21.57
CA ASP A 339 -17.96 2.72 -20.73
C ASP A 339 -16.90 1.98 -19.90
N TYR A 340 -17.17 0.71 -19.59
CA TYR A 340 -16.24 -0.14 -18.86
C TYR A 340 -15.79 -1.38 -19.66
N LEU A 341 -14.51 -1.72 -19.51
CA LEU A 341 -13.92 -2.97 -20.03
C LEU A 341 -14.27 -4.15 -19.13
N ILE A 342 -14.44 -5.33 -19.74
CA ILE A 342 -14.71 -6.58 -19.00
C ILE A 342 -13.37 -7.19 -18.57
N PRO A 343 -13.17 -7.58 -17.31
CA PRO A 343 -11.96 -8.28 -16.92
C PRO A 343 -11.87 -9.62 -17.66
N CYS A 344 -10.83 -9.80 -18.47
CA CYS A 344 -10.54 -11.00 -19.23
C CYS A 344 -10.33 -12.17 -18.28
N ARG A 345 -10.97 -13.32 -18.52
CA ARG A 345 -10.78 -14.52 -17.68
C ARG A 345 -9.32 -14.94 -17.55
N ASN A 346 -8.52 -14.74 -18.59
CA ASN A 346 -7.11 -15.13 -18.61
C ASN A 346 -6.17 -14.01 -18.12
N GLN A 347 -6.67 -12.80 -17.84
CA GLN A 347 -5.91 -11.66 -17.31
C GLN A 347 -4.56 -11.50 -18.05
N ALA A 348 -3.46 -11.28 -17.32
CA ALA A 348 -2.11 -11.14 -17.89
C ALA A 348 -1.60 -12.37 -18.68
N LYS A 349 -2.27 -13.53 -18.55
CA LYS A 349 -1.94 -14.77 -19.28
C LYS A 349 -2.73 -14.91 -20.59
N CYS A 350 -3.56 -13.94 -20.96
CA CYS A 350 -4.31 -13.99 -22.20
C CYS A 350 -3.39 -13.87 -23.42
N THR A 351 -3.51 -14.79 -24.36
CA THR A 351 -2.74 -14.79 -25.61
C THR A 351 -3.51 -14.15 -26.78
N ASP A 352 -4.79 -13.81 -26.60
CA ASP A 352 -5.60 -13.15 -27.63
C ASP A 352 -5.21 -11.67 -27.73
N THR A 353 -4.55 -11.33 -28.84
CA THR A 353 -4.10 -9.97 -29.15
C THR A 353 -5.01 -9.27 -30.17
N SER A 354 -6.13 -9.89 -30.55
CA SER A 354 -7.03 -9.33 -31.55
C SER A 354 -7.62 -7.98 -31.11
N THR A 355 -7.80 -7.08 -32.07
CA THR A 355 -8.37 -5.75 -31.83
C THR A 355 -9.75 -5.85 -31.18
N GLN A 356 -10.59 -6.78 -31.63
CA GLN A 356 -11.94 -6.97 -31.09
C GLN A 356 -11.91 -7.40 -29.61
N HIS A 357 -11.00 -8.31 -29.25
CA HIS A 357 -10.80 -8.74 -27.87
C HIS A 357 -10.30 -7.59 -26.99
N ARG A 358 -9.25 -6.89 -27.43
CA ARG A 358 -8.65 -5.77 -26.69
C ARG A 358 -9.56 -4.55 -26.55
N MET A 359 -10.54 -4.38 -27.44
CA MET A 359 -11.57 -3.36 -27.32
C MET A 359 -12.65 -3.72 -26.28
N LYS A 360 -12.77 -5.00 -25.91
CA LYS A 360 -13.83 -5.48 -25.01
C LYS A 360 -13.31 -5.80 -23.61
N TYR A 361 -12.07 -6.28 -23.49
CA TYR A 361 -11.54 -6.83 -22.25
C TYR A 361 -10.28 -6.12 -21.72
N SER A 362 -10.18 -6.05 -20.40
CA SER A 362 -8.96 -5.69 -19.67
C SER A 362 -8.24 -6.95 -19.19
N HIS A 363 -6.91 -6.92 -19.09
CA HIS A 363 -6.04 -8.03 -18.71
C HIS A 363 -5.41 -7.84 -17.33
N GLY A 364 -6.06 -7.06 -16.47
CA GLY A 364 -5.61 -6.76 -15.10
C GLY A 364 -4.87 -5.43 -14.99
N GLU A 365 -4.87 -4.62 -16.04
CA GLU A 365 -4.48 -3.23 -15.93
C GLU A 365 -5.47 -2.54 -14.98
N GLN A 366 -4.98 -2.05 -13.83
CA GLN A 366 -5.78 -1.32 -12.83
C GLN A 366 -6.14 0.08 -13.33
N VAL A 367 -6.86 0.16 -14.45
CA VAL A 367 -7.13 1.41 -15.19
C VAL A 367 -8.20 2.26 -14.52
N TYR A 368 -9.07 1.65 -13.73
CA TYR A 368 -10.07 2.34 -12.93
C TYR A 368 -9.51 2.49 -11.51
N GLY A 369 -8.80 3.60 -11.26
CA GLY A 369 -8.27 3.93 -9.95
C GLY A 369 -9.38 4.24 -8.92
N ILE A 370 -8.99 4.21 -7.64
CA ILE A 370 -9.81 4.43 -6.43
C ILE A 370 -10.61 5.77 -6.45
N SER A 371 -10.37 6.69 -7.39
CA SER A 371 -11.24 7.86 -7.61
C SER A 371 -12.68 7.50 -8.00
N SER A 372 -12.93 6.29 -8.52
CA SER A 372 -14.28 5.73 -8.69
C SER A 372 -14.92 5.26 -7.37
N LEU A 373 -14.15 5.07 -6.29
CA LEU A 373 -14.65 4.59 -4.99
C LEU A 373 -15.21 5.72 -4.09
N ILE A 374 -14.92 6.98 -4.39
CA ILE A 374 -15.38 8.14 -3.60
C ILE A 374 -16.64 8.78 -4.23
N ALA A 375 -16.85 8.64 -5.53
CA ALA A 375 -18.00 9.23 -6.23
C ALA A 375 -19.34 8.57 -5.84
N SER A 376 -19.33 7.28 -5.46
CA SER A 376 -20.53 6.51 -5.08
C SER A 376 -21.04 6.79 -3.66
N GLN A 377 -20.29 7.52 -2.83
CA GLN A 377 -20.67 7.80 -1.43
C GLN A 377 -21.19 9.23 -1.17
N ASN A 378 -21.08 10.15 -2.12
CA ASN A 378 -21.45 11.57 -1.92
C ASN A 378 -22.77 11.99 -2.61
N ALA A 379 -23.58 11.05 -3.10
CA ALA A 379 -24.88 11.33 -3.71
C ALA A 379 -26.00 11.51 -2.65
N SER A 380 -25.84 12.46 -1.73
CA SER A 380 -26.90 12.88 -0.80
C SER A 380 -26.68 14.32 -0.34
N SER A 381 -26.47 15.26 -1.26
CA SER A 381 -26.61 16.71 -1.01
C SER A 381 -26.50 17.49 -2.32
N GLN A 382 -27.63 17.79 -2.95
CA GLN A 382 -27.72 18.90 -3.89
C GLN A 382 -28.81 19.85 -3.40
N GLN A 383 -28.40 20.99 -2.85
CA GLN A 383 -29.01 22.30 -3.03
C GLN A 383 -28.20 23.35 -2.27
N GLN A 384 -27.37 24.11 -2.99
CA GLN A 384 -27.30 25.58 -2.93
C GLN A 384 -26.05 26.05 -3.68
N GLN A 385 -26.30 26.76 -4.78
CA GLN A 385 -25.32 27.63 -5.45
C GLN A 385 -25.18 28.92 -4.64
N ASN A 386 -23.98 29.50 -4.72
CA ASN A 386 -23.51 30.81 -4.23
C ASN A 386 -22.72 30.79 -2.91
N ASP A 387 -21.40 30.55 -3.01
CA ASP A 387 -20.33 31.34 -2.35
C ASP A 387 -18.96 30.67 -2.60
N ASP A 388 -18.45 30.78 -3.83
CA ASP A 388 -17.40 29.87 -4.35
C ASP A 388 -16.00 30.48 -4.40
N ARG A 389 -15.47 30.95 -3.25
CA ARG A 389 -14.04 31.29 -3.11
C ARG A 389 -13.35 30.76 -1.84
N ASP A 390 -14.08 30.12 -0.93
CA ASP A 390 -13.52 29.59 0.33
C ASP A 390 -13.44 28.05 0.37
N SER A 391 -13.85 27.37 -0.72
CA SER A 391 -13.91 25.90 -0.81
C SER A 391 -12.73 25.27 -1.56
N GLN A 392 -11.75 26.07 -2.00
CA GLN A 392 -10.57 25.55 -2.69
C GLN A 392 -9.60 24.91 -1.70
N ILE A 393 -9.10 23.72 -2.04
CA ILE A 393 -8.13 22.99 -1.23
C ILE A 393 -6.85 23.86 -1.15
N PRO A 394 -6.29 24.13 0.04
CA PRO A 394 -5.07 24.93 0.13
C PRO A 394 -3.94 24.25 -0.65
N CYS A 395 -3.34 24.99 -1.57
CA CYS A 395 -2.21 24.51 -2.35
C CYS A 395 -1.09 24.11 -1.38
N ARG A 396 -0.60 22.87 -1.51
CA ARG A 396 0.47 22.34 -0.66
C ARG A 396 1.74 23.20 -0.70
N TRP A 397 1.94 23.97 -1.77
CA TRP A 397 3.07 24.88 -1.94
C TRP A 397 2.76 26.34 -1.57
N GLY A 398 1.52 26.66 -1.18
CA GLY A 398 1.10 28.00 -0.75
C GLY A 398 1.55 29.09 -1.72
N GLY A 399 1.99 30.24 -1.22
CA GLY A 399 2.52 31.35 -2.04
C GLY A 399 3.82 31.03 -2.80
N LYS A 400 4.39 29.83 -2.67
CA LYS A 400 5.58 29.36 -3.40
C LYS A 400 5.23 28.38 -4.54
N CYS A 401 3.95 28.26 -4.89
CA CYS A 401 3.54 27.45 -6.03
C CYS A 401 3.92 28.13 -7.35
N TYR A 402 4.59 27.39 -8.23
CA TYR A 402 4.97 27.85 -9.57
C TYR A 402 4.04 27.34 -10.67
N ASP A 403 2.93 26.68 -10.30
CA ASP A 403 1.90 26.20 -11.23
C ASP A 403 0.85 27.28 -11.43
N PHE A 404 1.00 28.01 -12.54
CA PHE A 404 0.13 29.11 -12.92
C PHE A 404 -1.04 28.67 -13.81
N ASN A 405 -1.22 27.35 -14.03
CA ASN A 405 -2.29 26.82 -14.87
C ASN A 405 -3.67 27.23 -14.31
N SER A 406 -4.58 27.67 -15.18
CA SER A 406 -5.94 28.06 -14.81
C SER A 406 -6.72 26.92 -14.15
N GLN A 407 -6.48 25.66 -14.53
CA GLN A 407 -7.07 24.48 -13.88
C GLN A 407 -6.52 24.27 -12.46
N HIS A 408 -5.24 24.57 -12.23
CA HIS A 408 -4.63 24.50 -10.91
C HIS A 408 -5.22 25.58 -9.99
N ARG A 409 -5.31 26.82 -10.47
CA ARG A 409 -5.88 27.95 -9.72
C ARG A 409 -7.39 27.86 -9.51
N ALA A 410 -8.12 27.11 -10.35
CA ALA A 410 -9.53 26.79 -10.11
C ALA A 410 -9.72 25.75 -9.00
N LYS A 411 -8.71 24.91 -8.75
CA LYS A 411 -8.79 23.79 -7.81
C LYS A 411 -8.12 24.06 -6.46
N TYR A 412 -7.10 24.91 -6.41
CA TYR A 412 -6.27 25.12 -5.21
C TYR A 412 -6.12 26.58 -4.78
N ALA A 413 -6.36 26.85 -3.50
CA ALA A 413 -6.24 28.17 -2.89
C ALA A 413 -4.79 28.53 -2.56
N HIS A 414 -4.40 29.78 -2.77
CA HIS A 414 -3.09 30.31 -2.42
C HIS A 414 -3.26 31.49 -1.45
N PRO A 415 -2.47 31.59 -0.36
CA PRO A 415 -2.52 32.75 0.51
C PRO A 415 -2.10 33.99 -0.28
N LYS A 416 -2.90 35.06 -0.21
CA LYS A 416 -2.53 36.38 -0.75
C LYS A 416 -1.27 36.84 -0.02
N SER A 417 -0.10 36.67 -0.62
CA SER A 417 1.11 37.33 -0.14
C SER A 417 1.12 38.76 -0.64
N ASP A 418 1.25 39.71 0.28
CA ASP A 418 1.45 41.14 0.02
C ASP A 418 2.53 41.39 -1.04
N ASP A 419 2.21 42.30 -1.95
CA ASP A 419 3.11 43.22 -2.66
C ASP A 419 4.42 42.69 -3.25
N ARG A 420 4.33 41.69 -4.14
CA ARG A 420 5.23 41.66 -5.31
C ARG A 420 4.45 41.45 -6.60
N GLN A 421 4.45 42.51 -7.40
CA GLN A 421 3.80 42.61 -8.71
C GLN A 421 4.04 41.36 -9.56
N GLN A 422 2.92 40.84 -10.07
CA GLN A 422 2.88 39.88 -11.16
C GLN A 422 3.56 40.48 -12.38
N GLN A 423 4.76 40.00 -12.72
CA GLN A 423 5.24 40.07 -14.09
C GLN A 423 4.97 38.70 -14.72
N GLU A 424 3.93 38.66 -15.56
CA GLU A 424 3.74 37.61 -16.56
C GLU A 424 5.05 37.46 -17.36
N PRO A 425 5.68 36.28 -17.45
CA PRO A 425 6.79 36.07 -18.36
C PRO A 425 6.24 36.16 -19.79
N ASN A 426 6.69 37.17 -20.53
CA ASN A 426 6.22 37.55 -21.86
C ASN A 426 6.68 36.56 -22.98
N ASP A 427 6.74 35.26 -22.68
CA ASP A 427 7.33 34.24 -23.54
C ASP A 427 6.37 33.08 -23.78
N HIS A 428 5.83 33.01 -25.01
CA HIS A 428 4.86 32.00 -25.44
C HIS A 428 5.47 30.61 -25.73
N ARG A 429 6.77 30.40 -25.46
CA ARG A 429 7.43 29.11 -25.67
C ARG A 429 7.07 28.11 -24.56
N ALA A 430 6.92 26.84 -24.93
CA ALA A 430 6.64 25.78 -23.97
C ALA A 430 7.84 25.58 -23.02
N LEU A 431 7.59 25.28 -21.74
CA LEU A 431 8.65 24.98 -20.78
C LEU A 431 9.48 23.78 -21.22
N CYS A 432 10.81 23.90 -21.17
CA CYS A 432 11.68 22.77 -21.39
C CYS A 432 11.50 21.73 -20.29
N LYS A 433 11.29 20.46 -20.67
CA LYS A 433 11.12 19.34 -19.72
C LYS A 433 12.31 19.12 -18.78
N TRP A 434 13.48 19.65 -19.12
CA TRP A 434 14.68 19.62 -18.29
C TRP A 434 14.92 20.93 -17.52
N GLY A 435 14.06 21.94 -17.66
CA GLY A 435 14.13 23.22 -16.98
C GLY A 435 15.51 23.88 -17.12
N THR A 436 16.00 24.53 -16.07
CA THR A 436 17.36 25.12 -16.01
C THR A 436 18.51 24.12 -16.17
N LYS A 437 18.22 22.81 -16.12
CA LYS A 437 19.20 21.72 -16.25
C LYS A 437 19.25 21.14 -17.67
N CYS A 438 18.64 21.79 -18.64
CA CYS A 438 18.72 21.37 -20.03
C CYS A 438 20.14 21.56 -20.59
N TYR A 439 20.72 20.49 -21.14
CA TYR A 439 22.04 20.51 -21.77
C TYR A 439 21.98 20.83 -23.27
N ASP A 440 20.80 20.95 -23.86
CA ASP A 440 20.59 21.27 -25.27
C ASP A 440 20.69 22.78 -25.48
N SER A 441 21.87 23.24 -25.89
CA SER A 441 22.17 24.64 -26.18
C SER A 441 21.90 25.03 -27.63
N THR A 442 21.32 24.13 -28.45
CA THR A 442 21.09 24.42 -29.87
C THR A 442 20.10 25.57 -30.06
N SER A 443 20.34 26.39 -31.08
CA SER A 443 19.48 27.54 -31.40
C SER A 443 18.03 27.12 -31.68
N GLN A 444 17.84 25.99 -32.38
CA GLN A 444 16.51 25.41 -32.65
C GLN A 444 15.77 24.97 -31.38
N HIS A 445 16.50 24.48 -30.37
CA HIS A 445 15.91 24.11 -29.08
C HIS A 445 15.49 25.35 -28.30
N ARG A 446 16.39 26.35 -28.22
CA ARG A 446 16.15 27.58 -27.48
C ARG A 446 15.01 28.41 -28.07
N THR A 447 14.78 28.38 -29.38
CA THR A 447 13.63 29.09 -30.00
C THR A 447 12.29 28.39 -29.76
N LYS A 448 12.28 27.10 -29.41
CA LYS A 448 11.05 26.32 -29.19
C LYS A 448 10.69 26.15 -27.71
N TYR A 449 11.68 26.14 -26.82
CA TYR A 449 11.48 25.84 -25.40
C TYR A 449 12.08 26.91 -24.47
N TRP A 450 11.27 27.34 -23.51
CA TRP A 450 11.64 28.34 -22.51
C TRP A 450 12.34 27.71 -21.30
N HIS A 451 13.33 28.43 -20.76
CA HIS A 451 14.13 28.04 -19.60
C HIS A 451 14.16 29.23 -18.62
N PRO A 452 13.58 29.13 -17.41
CA PRO A 452 13.57 30.23 -16.46
C PRO A 452 14.97 30.45 -15.90
N GLU A 453 15.61 31.58 -16.23
CA GLU A 453 17.01 31.88 -15.90
C GLU A 453 17.24 31.98 -14.38
N SER A 454 18.28 31.32 -13.87
CA SER A 454 18.76 31.50 -12.50
C SER A 454 19.61 32.78 -12.46
N GLN A 455 19.06 33.86 -11.91
CA GLN A 455 19.88 34.99 -11.50
C GLN A 455 20.74 34.57 -10.30
N GLU A 456 22.04 34.38 -10.56
CA GLU A 456 23.19 34.88 -9.76
C GLU A 456 24.47 34.10 -10.13
N GLY A 457 25.48 34.82 -10.61
CA GLY A 457 26.89 34.43 -10.50
C GLY A 457 27.59 33.88 -11.75
N GLU A 458 27.91 34.74 -12.72
CA GLU A 458 29.13 34.56 -13.51
C GLU A 458 30.35 34.61 -12.58
N GLN A 459 31.13 33.53 -12.50
CA GLN A 459 32.61 33.55 -12.47
C GLN A 459 33.22 32.13 -12.39
N GLN A 460 33.97 31.81 -13.45
CA GLN A 460 35.21 31.02 -13.52
C GLN A 460 35.33 29.68 -12.76
N GLY A 461 35.35 28.59 -13.54
CA GLY A 461 35.75 27.25 -13.11
C GLY A 461 35.61 26.23 -14.24
N GLN A 462 36.37 26.40 -15.32
CA GLN A 462 36.44 25.46 -16.44
C GLN A 462 37.16 24.18 -15.99
N ASP A 463 36.45 23.22 -15.39
CA ASP A 463 36.79 21.78 -15.51
C ASP A 463 35.75 20.79 -14.92
N ASN A 464 34.68 21.22 -14.26
CA ASN A 464 33.80 20.30 -13.51
C ASN A 464 32.52 19.83 -14.23
N HIS A 465 32.42 19.87 -15.57
CA HIS A 465 31.18 19.50 -16.29
C HIS A 465 31.31 18.35 -17.29
N ARG A 466 32.39 17.56 -17.25
CA ARG A 466 32.55 16.39 -18.13
C ARG A 466 31.97 15.13 -17.50
N MET A 467 31.15 14.39 -18.25
CA MET A 467 30.52 13.15 -17.79
C MET A 467 31.58 12.07 -17.51
N PRO A 468 31.49 11.28 -16.43
CA PRO A 468 32.46 10.23 -16.15
C PRO A 468 32.49 9.20 -17.30
N CYS A 469 33.68 8.93 -17.82
CA CYS A 469 33.87 7.92 -18.85
C CYS A 469 33.52 6.55 -18.30
N LYS A 470 32.64 5.81 -18.98
CA LYS A 470 32.20 4.48 -18.56
C LYS A 470 33.32 3.43 -18.46
N TRP A 471 34.48 3.71 -19.06
CA TRP A 471 35.66 2.85 -18.99
C TRP A 471 36.71 3.33 -17.98
N GLY A 472 36.48 4.43 -17.26
CA GLY A 472 37.38 4.94 -16.22
C GLY A 472 38.83 5.05 -16.72
N SER A 473 39.79 4.58 -15.92
CA SER A 473 41.22 4.55 -16.28
C SER A 473 41.57 3.56 -17.40
N GLN A 474 40.64 2.70 -17.83
CA GLN A 474 40.82 1.70 -18.89
C GLN A 474 40.35 2.21 -20.27
N CYS A 475 39.98 3.49 -20.40
CA CYS A 475 39.50 4.05 -21.66
C CYS A 475 40.62 4.14 -22.71
N ARG A 476 40.48 3.40 -23.81
CA ARG A 476 41.42 3.45 -24.95
C ARG A 476 41.36 4.75 -25.75
N MET A 477 40.31 5.55 -25.55
CA MET A 477 40.14 6.86 -26.21
C MET A 477 40.60 8.02 -25.32
N ILE A 478 41.35 7.76 -24.25
CA ILE A 478 41.86 8.81 -23.37
C ILE A 478 42.81 9.79 -24.08
N SER A 479 43.38 9.41 -25.22
CA SER A 479 44.23 10.26 -26.07
C SER A 479 43.46 11.05 -27.14
N ASP A 480 42.17 10.76 -27.38
CA ASP A 480 41.35 11.47 -28.35
C ASP A 480 40.84 12.80 -27.75
N VAL A 481 41.21 13.91 -28.38
CA VAL A 481 40.85 15.29 -27.96
C VAL A 481 39.34 15.50 -27.96
N ASN A 482 38.61 14.94 -28.93
CA ASN A 482 37.14 15.04 -28.99
C ASN A 482 36.45 14.20 -27.92
N HIS A 483 37.09 13.12 -27.48
CA HIS A 483 36.61 12.29 -26.38
C HIS A 483 36.87 12.97 -25.03
N ARG A 484 38.09 13.47 -24.81
CA ARG A 484 38.48 14.15 -23.57
C ARG A 484 37.70 15.43 -23.30
N SER A 485 37.19 16.12 -24.32
CA SER A 485 36.36 17.32 -24.15
C SER A 485 34.96 16.99 -23.61
N LYS A 486 34.47 15.76 -23.82
CA LYS A 486 33.14 15.31 -23.41
C LYS A 486 33.14 14.48 -22.11
N TYR A 487 34.21 13.71 -21.86
CA TYR A 487 34.24 12.73 -20.76
C TYR A 487 35.42 12.93 -19.79
N SER A 488 35.15 12.83 -18.49
CA SER A 488 36.15 12.87 -17.42
C SER A 488 36.71 11.47 -17.12
N HIS A 489 37.98 11.40 -16.74
CA HIS A 489 38.70 10.17 -16.39
C HIS A 489 39.40 10.38 -15.04
N PRO A 490 39.49 9.36 -14.17
CA PRO A 490 40.25 9.47 -12.94
C PRO A 490 41.74 9.65 -13.25
N SER A 491 42.36 10.71 -12.75
CA SER A 491 43.77 11.04 -12.96
C SER A 491 44.69 9.91 -12.50
N THR A 492 45.62 9.48 -13.34
CA THR A 492 46.64 8.44 -13.04
C THR A 492 47.84 9.01 -12.27
N GLU A 493 47.61 9.89 -11.30
CA GLU A 493 48.65 10.41 -10.41
C GLU A 493 48.35 10.01 -8.98
N GLN A 494 48.76 8.79 -8.64
CA GLN A 494 49.19 8.38 -7.29
C GLN A 494 49.94 7.05 -7.46
N LYS A 495 51.26 7.17 -7.60
CA LYS A 495 52.22 6.11 -7.36
C LYS A 495 53.37 6.69 -6.54
#